data_AF-A0A7W1B9X7-F1
#
_entry.id   AF-A0A7W1B9X7-F1
#
_cell.length_a   1.000
_cell.length_b   1.000
_cell.length_c   1.000
_cell.angle_alpha   90.00
_cell.angle_beta   90.00
_cell.angle_gamma   90.00
#
_symmetry.space_group_name_H-M   'P 1'
#
loop_
_entity.id
_entity.type
_entity.pdbx_description
1 polymer ?
#
loop_
_entity_poly.entity_id
_entity_poly.type
_entity_poly.pdbx_seq_one_letter_code
_entity_poly.pdbx_strand_id
1 'polypeptide(L)'
;MGSDDGMRVVGTIRSIELFTKTPQFQHLTSRQVAKIQLDIERATDDEGEDLDVVNLSDLSFQGPAELVPRFSAGDRVQIVTRADSTLQITSIRPAPLS
;
A
#
# COMPACT_ATOMS: atom_id res chain seq x y z
N MET A 1 15.65 -2.73 18.54
CA MET A 1 15.60 -1.86 17.34
C MET A 1 14.22 -2.07 16.77
N GLY A 2 13.28 -1.16 17.08
CA GLY A 2 11.91 -1.28 16.56
C GLY A 2 11.95 -1.04 15.06
N SER A 3 11.41 -1.96 14.29
CA SER A 3 11.19 -1.77 12.86
C SER A 3 10.18 -0.62 12.69
N ASP A 4 10.50 0.39 11.88
CA ASP A 4 9.51 1.41 11.44
C ASP A 4 8.49 0.82 10.43
N ASP A 5 8.68 -0.47 10.08
CA ASP A 5 7.79 -1.28 9.26
C ASP A 5 6.57 -1.67 10.09
N GLY A 6 5.38 -1.47 9.51
CA GLY A 6 4.13 -2.03 10.01
C GLY A 6 3.80 -3.34 9.29
N MET A 7 2.60 -3.39 8.73
CA MET A 7 2.07 -4.56 8.04
C MET A 7 2.83 -4.87 6.74
N ARG A 8 3.07 -6.16 6.49
CA ARG A 8 3.58 -6.69 5.22
C ARG A 8 2.45 -7.40 4.50
N VAL A 9 2.15 -6.96 3.28
CA VAL A 9 1.04 -7.48 2.48
C VAL A 9 1.54 -8.01 1.16
N VAL A 10 1.10 -9.20 0.76
CA VAL A 10 1.31 -9.77 -0.57
C VAL A 10 -0.05 -9.91 -1.23
N GLY A 11 -0.15 -9.44 -2.47
CA GLY A 11 -1.38 -9.54 -3.23
C GLY A 11 -1.21 -9.07 -4.67
N THR A 12 -2.28 -9.21 -5.44
CA THR A 12 -2.34 -8.75 -6.82
C THR A 12 -3.00 -7.38 -6.88
N ILE A 13 -2.44 -6.44 -7.63
CA ILE A 13 -3.01 -5.10 -7.80
C ILE A 13 -4.35 -5.23 -8.53
N ARG A 14 -5.44 -4.91 -7.83
CA ARG A 14 -6.78 -4.80 -8.42
C ARG A 14 -6.95 -3.47 -9.13
N SER A 15 -6.50 -2.39 -8.50
CA SER A 15 -6.54 -1.04 -9.05
C SER A 15 -5.35 -0.21 -8.58
N ILE A 16 -4.87 0.67 -9.46
CA ILE A 16 -3.86 1.67 -9.14
C ILE A 16 -4.19 2.97 -9.88
N GLU A 17 -4.26 4.08 -9.14
CA GLU A 17 -4.63 5.38 -9.70
C GLU A 17 -3.94 6.56 -9.01
N LEU A 18 -3.78 7.65 -9.76
CA LEU A 18 -3.33 8.94 -9.23
C LEU A 18 -4.51 9.62 -8.53
N PHE A 19 -4.41 9.79 -7.22
CA PHE A 19 -5.39 10.51 -6.43
C PHE A 19 -4.84 11.85 -5.98
N THR A 20 -5.53 12.92 -6.36
CA THR A 20 -5.24 14.26 -5.86
C THR A 20 -5.86 14.41 -4.47
N LYS A 21 -5.04 14.47 -3.42
CA LYS A 21 -5.55 14.87 -2.10
C LYS A 21 -5.89 16.36 -2.14
N THR A 22 -7.18 16.66 -2.04
CA THR A 22 -7.65 18.04 -1.92
C THR A 22 -7.14 18.62 -0.60
N PRO A 23 -6.44 19.76 -0.63
CA PRO A 23 -6.00 20.41 0.60
C PRO A 23 -7.20 20.92 1.40
N GLN A 24 -7.21 20.68 2.72
CA GLN A 24 -8.26 21.20 3.61
C GLN A 24 -8.15 22.73 3.83
N PHE A 25 -7.03 23.34 3.44
CA PHE A 25 -6.76 24.77 3.57
C PHE A 25 -6.27 25.34 2.25
N GLN A 26 -6.78 26.52 1.87
CA GLN A 26 -6.56 27.17 0.57
C GLN A 26 -5.08 27.47 0.22
N HIS A 27 -4.17 27.36 1.20
CA HIS A 27 -2.75 27.68 1.06
C HIS A 27 -1.83 26.46 0.91
N LEU A 28 -2.38 25.23 0.92
CA LEU A 28 -1.58 24.02 0.75
C LEU A 28 -1.62 23.57 -0.72
N THR A 29 -0.46 23.21 -1.26
CA THR A 29 -0.36 22.63 -2.59
C THR A 29 -1.03 21.25 -2.60
N SER A 30 -1.91 21.00 -3.57
CA SER A 30 -2.51 19.69 -3.78
C SER A 30 -1.40 18.65 -3.96
N ARG A 31 -1.40 17.61 -3.11
CA ARG A 31 -0.45 16.50 -3.22
C ARG A 31 -1.10 15.35 -3.95
N GLN A 32 -0.50 14.94 -5.07
CA GLN A 32 -0.87 13.70 -5.73
C GLN A 32 -0.23 12.52 -4.98
N VAL A 33 -1.01 11.46 -4.80
CA VAL A 33 -0.58 10.19 -4.21
C VAL A 33 -1.07 9.06 -5.10
N ALA A 34 -0.34 7.95 -5.14
CA ALA A 34 -0.87 6.72 -5.72
C ALA A 34 -1.82 6.07 -4.70
N LYS A 35 -3.02 5.71 -5.14
CA LYS A 35 -3.92 4.80 -4.41
C LYS A 35 -3.85 3.43 -5.05
N ILE A 36 -3.65 2.40 -4.23
CA ILE A 36 -3.52 1.01 -4.67
C ILE A 36 -4.50 0.16 -3.87
N GLN A 37 -5.30 -0.65 -4.57
CA GLN A 37 -6.11 -1.71 -3.95
C GLN A 37 -5.57 -3.06 -4.39
N LEU A 38 -5.54 -4.01 -3.46
CA LEU A 38 -5.03 -5.36 -3.69
C LEU A 38 -6.12 -6.40 -3.50
N ASP A 39 -6.07 -7.44 -4.33
CA ASP A 39 -6.57 -8.76 -3.96
C ASP A 39 -5.50 -9.39 -3.05
N ILE A 40 -5.72 -9.31 -1.73
CA ILE A 40 -4.73 -9.73 -0.73
C ILE A 40 -4.69 -11.26 -0.62
N GLU A 41 -3.49 -11.81 -0.77
CA GLU A 41 -3.21 -13.25 -0.62
C GLU A 41 -2.67 -13.58 0.78
N ARG A 42 -1.87 -12.68 1.35
CA ARG A 42 -1.25 -12.83 2.66
C ARG A 42 -1.00 -11.47 3.28
N ALA A 43 -1.22 -11.36 4.59
CA ALA A 43 -0.82 -10.20 5.36
C ALA A 43 -0.21 -10.66 6.69
N THR A 44 0.88 -10.01 7.11
CA THR A 44 1.46 -10.19 8.44
C THR A 44 1.64 -8.85 9.11
N ASP A 45 1.61 -8.79 10.43
CA ASP A 45 2.01 -7.60 11.18
C ASP A 45 3.55 -7.42 11.22
N ASP A 46 4.01 -6.49 12.04
CA ASP A 46 5.42 -6.17 12.25
C ASP A 46 6.18 -7.24 13.04
N GLU A 47 5.48 -8.02 13.88
CA GLU A 47 6.00 -9.18 14.60
C GLU A 47 6.07 -10.42 13.70
N GLY A 48 5.37 -10.40 12.56
CA GLY A 48 5.32 -11.48 11.58
C GLY A 48 4.16 -12.44 11.78
N GLU A 49 3.20 -12.09 12.65
CA GLU A 49 1.99 -12.86 12.88
C GLU A 49 1.01 -12.67 11.72
N ASP A 50 0.34 -13.75 11.31
CA ASP A 50 -0.60 -13.73 10.21
C ASP A 50 -1.85 -12.92 10.57
N LEU A 51 -2.25 -12.01 9.67
CA LEU A 51 -3.46 -11.22 9.77
C LEU A 51 -4.57 -11.81 8.90
N ASP A 52 -5.81 -11.73 9.39
CA ASP A 52 -6.97 -12.17 8.63
C ASP A 52 -7.23 -11.26 7.42
N VAL A 53 -6.95 -11.79 6.24
CA VAL A 53 -7.08 -11.11 4.95
C VAL A 53 -8.51 -10.66 4.64
N VAL A 54 -9.53 -11.32 5.20
CA VAL A 54 -10.94 -10.94 5.00
C VAL A 54 -11.23 -9.56 5.58
N ASN A 55 -10.58 -9.21 6.69
CA ASN A 55 -10.73 -7.89 7.32
C ASN A 55 -9.95 -6.79 6.57
N LEU A 56 -9.16 -7.14 5.56
CA LEU A 56 -8.25 -6.23 4.85
C LEU A 56 -8.65 -6.02 3.38
N SER A 57 -9.68 -6.71 2.87
CA SER A 57 -10.04 -6.74 1.44
C SER A 57 -10.43 -5.39 0.83
N ASP A 58 -10.87 -4.44 1.66
CA ASP A 58 -11.32 -3.11 1.23
C ASP A 58 -10.28 -2.01 1.48
N LEU A 59 -9.06 -2.37 1.92
CA LEU A 59 -8.02 -1.39 2.19
C LEU A 59 -7.49 -0.74 0.90
N SER A 60 -7.29 0.58 0.98
CA SER A 60 -6.61 1.36 -0.05
C SER A 60 -5.28 1.86 0.49
N PHE A 61 -4.20 1.30 -0.04
CA PHE A 61 -2.84 1.69 0.28
C PHE A 61 -2.49 2.98 -0.46
N GLN A 62 -1.71 3.83 0.19
CA GLN A 62 -1.31 5.15 -0.30
C GLN A 62 0.20 5.24 -0.38
N GLY A 63 0.70 5.55 -1.57
CA GLY A 63 2.13 5.69 -1.83
C GLY A 63 2.47 6.95 -2.62
N PRO A 64 3.75 7.13 -2.93
CA PRO A 64 4.21 8.19 -3.82
C PRO A 64 3.58 8.08 -5.22
N ALA A 65 3.33 9.22 -5.88
CA ALA A 65 2.65 9.31 -7.17
C ALA A 65 3.38 8.54 -8.29
N GLU A 66 4.69 8.41 -8.16
CA GLU A 66 5.61 7.72 -9.06
C GLU A 66 5.35 6.21 -9.14
N LEU A 67 4.49 5.64 -8.28
CA LEU A 67 4.11 4.24 -8.37
C LEU A 67 3.17 3.94 -9.54
N VAL A 68 2.31 4.89 -9.93
CA VAL A 68 1.32 4.69 -11.01
C VAL A 68 1.95 4.37 -12.37
N PRO A 69 3.03 5.03 -12.82
CA PRO A 69 3.71 4.61 -14.05
C PRO A 69 4.58 3.35 -13.88
N ARG A 70 4.80 2.83 -12.67
CA ARG A 70 5.73 1.73 -12.39
C ARG A 70 5.06 0.38 -12.16
N PHE A 71 3.80 0.39 -11.78
CA PHE A 71 3.00 -0.79 -11.50
C PHE A 71 1.65 -0.67 -12.19
N SER A 72 1.04 -1.80 -12.50
CA SER A 72 -0.24 -1.91 -13.19
C SER A 72 -1.18 -2.86 -12.47
N ALA A 73 -2.46 -2.78 -12.78
CA ALA A 73 -3.40 -3.81 -12.38
C ALA A 73 -2.99 -5.17 -12.94
N GLY A 74 -3.11 -6.23 -12.14
CA GLY A 74 -2.62 -7.57 -12.43
C GLY A 74 -1.20 -7.85 -11.94
N ASP A 75 -0.42 -6.83 -11.56
CA ASP A 75 0.91 -7.05 -10.99
C ASP A 75 0.80 -7.62 -9.58
N ARG A 76 1.53 -8.72 -9.32
CA ARG A 76 1.66 -9.28 -7.98
C ARG A 76 2.79 -8.60 -7.23
N VAL A 77 2.47 -8.01 -6.09
CA VAL A 77 3.38 -7.16 -5.32
C VAL A 77 3.45 -7.55 -3.85
N GLN A 78 4.58 -7.22 -3.23
CA GLN A 78 4.72 -7.15 -1.79
C GLN A 78 4.80 -5.69 -1.37
N ILE A 79 3.90 -5.27 -0.49
CA ILE A 79 3.84 -3.95 0.15
C ILE A 79 4.31 -4.07 1.60
N VAL A 80 5.04 -3.06 2.06
CA VAL A 80 5.31 -2.82 3.48
C VAL A 80 4.71 -1.46 3.83
N THR A 81 3.95 -1.41 4.91
CA THR A 81 3.32 -0.19 5.41
C THR A 81 4.16 0.44 6.53
N ARG A 82 3.83 1.66 6.92
CA ARG A 82 4.41 2.29 8.10
C ARG A 82 3.77 1.74 9.38
N ALA A 83 4.53 1.65 10.48
CA ALA A 83 4.01 1.21 11.78
C ALA A 83 2.89 2.12 12.34
N ASP A 84 2.98 3.44 12.13
CA ASP A 84 1.95 4.40 12.58
C ASP A 84 0.71 4.47 11.65
N SER A 85 0.73 3.78 10.52
CA SER A 85 -0.31 3.85 9.50
C SER A 85 -0.32 2.59 8.62
N THR A 86 -1.35 1.76 8.82
CA THR A 86 -1.61 0.54 8.03
C THR A 86 -1.88 0.82 6.55
N LEU A 87 -2.04 2.08 6.14
CA LEU A 87 -2.35 2.46 4.76
C LEU A 87 -1.17 3.12 4.04
N GLN A 88 -0.16 3.63 4.74
CA GLN A 88 0.93 4.35 4.09
C GLN A 88 2.04 3.39 3.65
N ILE A 89 2.29 3.32 2.35
CA ILE A 89 3.34 2.49 1.75
C ILE A 89 4.72 3.09 2.06
N THR A 90 5.59 2.31 2.69
CA THR A 90 7.02 2.60 2.83
C THR A 90 7.84 1.88 1.77
N SER A 91 7.41 0.69 1.35
CA SER A 91 8.06 -0.11 0.31
C SER A 91 7.04 -0.86 -0.54
N ILE A 92 7.30 -0.97 -1.83
CA ILE A 92 6.57 -1.84 -2.77
C ILE A 92 7.55 -2.42 -3.77
N ARG A 93 7.41 -3.71 -4.05
CA ARG A 93 8.22 -4.45 -5.03
C ARG A 93 7.42 -5.60 -5.65
N PRO A 94 7.78 -6.09 -6.84
CA PRO A 94 7.23 -7.35 -7.34
C PRO A 94 7.42 -8.46 -6.31
N ALA A 95 6.36 -9.24 -6.07
CA ALA A 95 6.46 -10.41 -5.20
C ALA A 95 7.23 -11.53 -5.94
N PRO A 96 8.12 -12.26 -5.25
CA PRO A 96 8.80 -13.39 -5.86
C PRO A 96 7.78 -14.43 -6.36
N LEU A 97 8.02 -14.97 -7.56
CA LEU A 97 7.32 -16.14 -8.05
C LEU A 97 7.68 -17.29 -7.10
N SER A 98 6.67 -17.83 -6.42
CA SER A 98 6.82 -18.95 -5.49
C SER A 98 7.17 -20.24 -6.22
#